data_AF-A0ABD0S1T9-F1
#
_entry.id   AF-A0ABD0S1T9-F1
#
_cell.length_a   1.000
_cell.length_b   1.000
_cell.length_c   1.000
_cell.angle_alpha   90.00
_cell.angle_beta   90.00
_cell.angle_gamma   90.00
#
_symmetry.space_group_name_H-M   'P 1'
#
loop_
_entity.id
_entity.type
_entity.pdbx_description
1 polymer ?
#
loop_
_entity_poly.entity_id
_entity_poly.type
_entity_poly.pdbx_seq_one_letter_code
_entity_poly.pdbx_strand_id
1 'polypeptide(L)'
;ITVSDQGVPVKSTTVRVIVKVLDENDNKPQFMEKVYKIKLPEREKPEKERALRRDPVYRVIASDRDEGPNAEISYSIEDGDEQGKFFIEPKTGMVSFKKFSAAGDYDILT
;
A
#
# COMPACT_ATOMS: atom_id res chain seq x y z
N ILE A 1 25.49 30.90 -2.84
CA ILE A 1 25.42 32.28 -3.38
C ILE A 1 26.74 32.95 -3.05
N THR A 2 27.41 33.53 -4.03
CA THR A 2 28.69 34.23 -3.84
C THR A 2 28.50 35.69 -4.22
N VAL A 3 28.88 36.58 -3.32
CA VAL A 3 28.85 38.02 -3.53
C VAL A 3 30.30 38.52 -3.53
N SER A 4 30.66 39.30 -4.55
CA SER A 4 31.99 39.89 -4.66
C SER A 4 31.87 41.40 -4.81
N ASP A 5 32.81 42.14 -4.24
CA ASP A 5 32.96 43.57 -4.52
C ASP A 5 33.76 43.82 -5.81
N GLN A 6 33.89 45.08 -6.22
CA GLN A 6 34.71 45.50 -7.37
C GLN A 6 36.02 46.17 -6.92
N GLY A 7 36.48 45.91 -5.70
CA GLY A 7 37.71 46.50 -5.16
C GLY A 7 38.97 45.90 -5.81
N VAL A 8 40.12 46.56 -5.60
CA VAL A 8 41.44 45.99 -5.92
C VAL A 8 42.27 45.96 -4.63
N PRO A 9 42.49 44.79 -4.02
CA PRO A 9 42.06 43.44 -4.44
C PRO A 9 40.56 43.19 -4.19
N VAL A 10 39.95 42.36 -5.04
CA VAL A 10 38.54 41.96 -4.91
C VAL A 10 38.35 41.12 -3.65
N LYS A 11 37.29 41.40 -2.89
CA LYS A 11 36.84 40.53 -1.79
C LYS A 11 35.54 39.84 -2.19
N SER A 12 35.42 38.57 -1.82
CA SER A 12 34.20 37.79 -2.05
C SER A 12 33.81 36.99 -0.82
N THR A 13 32.50 36.91 -0.55
CA THR A 13 31.91 36.10 0.51
C THR A 13 30.95 35.09 -0.11
N THR A 14 31.04 33.83 0.32
CA THR A 14 30.12 32.77 -0.12
C THR A 14 29.20 32.36 1.02
N VAL A 15 27.90 32.36 0.75
CA VAL A 15 26.85 31.87 1.65
C VAL A 15 26.27 30.58 1.08
N ARG A 16 26.12 29.57 1.94
CA ARG A 16 25.44 28.31 1.60
C ARG A 16 23.94 28.47 1.83
N VAL A 17 23.14 28.13 0.84
CA VAL A 17 21.68 28.06 0.95
C VAL A 17 21.30 26.58 0.93
N ILE A 18 20.55 26.14 1.94
CA ILE A 18 20.02 24.78 2.02
C ILE A 18 18.55 24.86 1.62
N VAL A 19 18.22 24.28 0.48
CA VAL A 19 16.84 24.13 0.02
C VAL A 19 16.39 22.74 0.40
N LYS A 20 15.33 22.65 1.21
CA LYS A 20 14.64 21.39 1.50
C LYS A 20 13.40 21.33 0.63
N VAL A 21 13.35 20.36 -0.28
CA VAL A 21 12.13 20.05 -1.02
C VAL A 21 11.20 19.30 -0.07
N LEU A 22 9.96 19.76 0.01
CA LEU A 22 8.90 19.08 0.76
C LEU A 22 8.16 18.15 -0.19
N ASP A 23 7.71 17.03 0.36
CA ASP A 23 6.94 16.03 -0.36
C ASP A 23 5.50 16.52 -0.58
N GLU A 24 4.95 16.20 -1.75
CA GLU A 24 3.55 16.43 -2.12
C GLU A 24 2.95 15.08 -2.53
N ASN A 25 1.65 14.88 -2.30
CA ASN A 25 0.96 13.63 -2.64
C ASN A 25 0.66 13.55 -4.15
N ASP A 26 1.70 13.38 -4.96
CA ASP A 26 1.64 13.34 -6.42
C ASP A 26 1.89 11.94 -7.01
N ASN A 27 2.24 10.97 -6.18
CA ASN A 27 2.30 9.57 -6.56
C ASN A 27 1.04 8.85 -6.08
N LYS A 28 0.58 7.90 -6.90
CA LYS A 28 -0.55 7.04 -6.53
C LYS A 28 -0.04 5.68 -6.10
N PRO A 29 -0.71 5.00 -5.15
CA PRO A 29 -0.33 3.65 -4.76
C PRO A 29 -0.36 2.70 -5.96
N GLN A 30 0.64 1.82 -6.06
CA GLN A 30 0.73 0.82 -7.13
C GLN A 30 0.84 -0.58 -6.55
N PHE A 31 -0.05 -1.48 -6.97
CA PHE A 31 0.04 -2.91 -6.66
C PHE A 31 1.23 -3.55 -7.39
N MET A 32 1.85 -4.56 -6.76
CA MET A 32 2.98 -5.28 -7.35
C MET A 32 2.59 -6.12 -8.57
N GLU A 33 1.41 -6.72 -8.54
CA GLU A 33 0.85 -7.53 -9.63
C GLU A 33 -0.54 -7.01 -9.97
N LYS A 34 -0.97 -7.18 -11.23
CA LYS A 34 -2.34 -6.82 -11.66
C LYS A 34 -3.38 -7.89 -11.34
N VAL A 35 -2.91 -9.14 -11.23
CA VAL A 35 -3.74 -10.32 -11.02
C VAL A 35 -3.04 -11.25 -10.05
N TYR A 36 -3.66 -11.51 -8.91
CA TYR A 36 -3.19 -12.49 -7.94
C TYR A 36 -4.06 -13.74 -8.02
N LYS A 37 -3.47 -14.85 -8.51
CA LYS A 37 -4.14 -16.14 -8.62
C LYS A 37 -3.97 -16.94 -7.34
N ILE A 38 -5.06 -17.31 -6.71
CA ILE A 38 -5.06 -17.95 -5.41
C ILE A 38 -5.78 -19.29 -5.51
N LYS A 39 -5.07 -20.35 -5.13
CA LYS A 39 -5.64 -21.69 -5.01
C LYS A 39 -5.93 -21.97 -3.55
N LEU A 40 -7.21 -22.11 -3.22
CA LEU A 40 -7.62 -22.36 -1.85
C LEU A 40 -8.01 -23.83 -1.67
N PRO A 41 -7.32 -24.57 -0.77
CA PRO A 41 -7.76 -25.90 -0.40
C PRO A 41 -9.07 -25.82 0.38
N GLU A 42 -9.93 -26.83 0.22
CA GLU A 42 -11.11 -26.98 1.07
C GLU A 42 -10.65 -27.10 2.53
N ARG A 43 -11.17 -26.23 3.40
CA ARG A 43 -10.92 -26.33 4.83
C ARG A 43 -12.24 -26.40 5.56
N GLU A 44 -12.68 -27.62 5.85
CA GLU A 44 -13.72 -27.87 6.85
C GLU A 44 -13.16 -27.59 8.25
N LYS A 45 -13.02 -26.33 8.65
CA LYS A 45 -12.84 -26.05 10.07
C LYS A 45 -14.16 -26.28 10.80
N PRO A 46 -14.18 -26.92 11.98
CA PRO A 46 -15.40 -27.05 12.76
C PRO A 46 -15.95 -25.67 13.12
N GLU A 47 -17.27 -25.51 13.08
CA GLU A 47 -18.01 -24.26 13.24
C GLU A 47 -17.60 -23.45 14.49
N LYS A 48 -17.13 -24.14 15.53
CA LYS A 48 -16.63 -23.57 16.80
C LYS A 48 -15.32 -22.78 16.69
N GLU A 49 -14.47 -23.06 15.71
CA GLU A 49 -13.24 -22.29 15.45
C GLU A 49 -13.44 -21.20 14.38
N ARG A 50 -14.55 -21.25 13.63
CA ARG A 50 -14.88 -20.31 12.54
C ARG A 50 -15.16 -18.89 13.03
N ALA A 51 -15.58 -18.72 14.28
CA ALA A 51 -15.92 -17.41 14.85
C ALA A 51 -14.70 -16.62 15.37
N LEU A 52 -13.55 -17.29 15.59
CA LEU A 52 -12.43 -16.67 16.31
C LEU A 52 -11.29 -16.18 15.40
N ARG A 53 -11.16 -16.69 14.17
CA ARG A 53 -10.08 -16.32 13.25
C ARG A 53 -10.60 -16.21 11.82
N ARG A 54 -10.54 -15.00 11.26
CA ARG A 54 -10.63 -14.79 9.81
C ARG A 54 -9.46 -15.52 9.20
N ASP A 55 -9.73 -16.54 8.38
CA ASP A 55 -8.66 -17.31 7.76
C ASP A 55 -7.97 -16.46 6.69
N PRO A 56 -6.65 -16.20 6.81
CA PRO A 56 -5.92 -15.41 5.84
C PRO A 56 -5.85 -16.19 4.53
N VAL A 57 -6.27 -15.54 3.45
CA VAL A 57 -6.31 -16.09 2.10
C VAL A 57 -5.03 -15.70 1.38
N TYR A 58 -4.78 -14.40 1.32
CA TYR A 58 -3.65 -13.83 0.60
C TYR A 58 -3.39 -12.42 1.09
N ARG A 59 -2.20 -11.88 0.83
CA ARG A 59 -1.85 -10.50 1.15
C ARG A 59 -1.49 -9.78 -0.15
N VAL A 60 -2.30 -8.79 -0.52
CA VAL A 60 -1.94 -7.87 -1.60
C VAL A 60 -0.94 -6.85 -1.08
N ILE A 61 -0.01 -6.45 -1.93
CA ILE A 61 1.04 -5.48 -1.58
C ILE A 61 1.03 -4.38 -2.63
N ALA A 62 0.80 -3.16 -2.17
CA ALA A 62 0.99 -1.94 -2.94
C ALA A 62 2.11 -1.09 -2.32
N SER A 63 2.73 -0.26 -3.16
CA SER A 63 3.76 0.70 -2.77
C SER A 63 3.41 2.08 -3.30
N ASP A 64 3.61 3.09 -2.46
CA ASP A 64 3.57 4.50 -2.83
C ASP A 64 4.98 5.07 -2.73
N ARG A 65 5.31 6.03 -3.60
CA ARG A 65 6.64 6.65 -3.69
C ARG A 65 6.76 7.96 -2.91
N ASP A 66 5.65 8.45 -2.37
CA ASP A 66 5.64 9.65 -1.53
C ASP A 66 6.26 9.39 -0.14
N GLU A 67 6.31 10.42 0.71
CA GLU A 67 6.92 10.34 2.03
C GLU A 67 5.90 10.50 3.17
N GLY A 68 6.11 9.75 4.26
CA GLY A 68 5.33 9.89 5.48
C GLY A 68 3.83 9.61 5.27
N PRO A 69 2.92 10.51 5.68
CA PRO A 69 1.48 10.31 5.53
C PRO A 69 1.01 10.20 4.07
N ASN A 70 1.74 10.80 3.12
CA ASN A 70 1.38 10.74 1.70
C ASN A 70 1.57 9.33 1.13
N ALA A 71 2.47 8.53 1.74
CA ALA A 71 2.65 7.12 1.39
C ALA A 71 1.86 6.14 2.28
N GLU A 72 0.91 6.61 3.10
CA GLU A 72 0.05 5.72 3.88
C GLU A 72 -1.06 5.13 3.00
N ILE A 73 -1.02 3.81 2.80
CA ILE A 73 -1.93 3.10 1.89
C ILE A 73 -3.09 2.47 2.68
N SER A 74 -4.30 2.62 2.14
CA SER A 74 -5.51 1.93 2.61
C SER A 74 -6.10 1.05 1.51
N TYR A 75 -6.44 -0.20 1.84
CA TYR A 75 -7.02 -1.17 0.90
C TYR A 75 -8.54 -1.34 1.07
N SER A 76 -9.25 -1.48 -0.04
CA SER A 76 -10.69 -1.79 -0.09
C SER A 76 -11.03 -2.67 -1.29
N ILE A 77 -12.11 -3.45 -1.20
CA ILE A 77 -12.65 -4.22 -2.33
C ILE A 77 -13.71 -3.36 -3.01
N GLU A 78 -13.49 -2.99 -4.27
CA GLU A 78 -14.46 -2.19 -5.04
C GLU A 78 -15.55 -3.04 -5.69
N ASP A 79 -15.18 -4.21 -6.22
CA ASP A 79 -16.09 -5.08 -6.98
C ASP A 79 -15.74 -6.57 -6.78
N GLY A 80 -16.66 -7.46 -7.15
CA GLY A 80 -16.48 -8.92 -7.08
C GLY A 80 -16.80 -9.58 -5.73
N ASP A 81 -17.19 -8.80 -4.71
CA ASP A 81 -17.65 -9.29 -3.40
C ASP A 81 -19.14 -8.99 -3.13
N GLU A 82 -20.02 -9.22 -4.12
CA GLU A 82 -21.46 -8.94 -4.01
C GLU A 82 -22.15 -9.66 -2.83
N GLN A 83 -21.60 -10.80 -2.41
CA GLN A 83 -22.13 -11.61 -1.30
C GLN A 83 -21.45 -11.34 0.04
N GLY A 84 -20.52 -10.37 0.10
CA GLY A 84 -19.79 -10.03 1.34
C GLY A 84 -19.03 -11.22 1.92
N LYS A 85 -18.52 -12.10 1.06
CA LYS A 85 -17.74 -13.29 1.43
C LYS A 85 -16.32 -12.93 1.82
N PHE A 86 -15.79 -11.82 1.30
CA PHE A 86 -14.40 -11.43 1.51
C PHE A 86 -14.29 -10.22 2.45
N PHE A 87 -13.14 -10.13 3.11
CA PHE A 87 -12.71 -9.01 3.92
C PHE A 87 -11.26 -8.73 3.60
N ILE A 88 -10.96 -7.50 3.19
CA ILE A 88 -9.59 -7.00 3.14
C ILE A 88 -9.33 -6.14 4.36
N GLU A 89 -8.20 -6.37 5.01
CA GLU A 89 -7.74 -5.51 6.11
C GLU A 89 -7.12 -4.23 5.52
N PRO A 90 -7.68 -3.03 5.82
CA PRO A 90 -7.29 -1.80 5.15
C PRO A 90 -5.84 -1.39 5.34
N LYS A 91 -5.18 -1.80 6.43
CA LYS A 91 -3.78 -1.42 6.72
C LYS A 91 -2.75 -2.40 6.21
N THR A 92 -3.10 -3.68 6.13
CA THR A 92 -2.12 -4.74 5.83
C THR A 92 -2.25 -5.29 4.41
N GLY A 93 -3.41 -5.06 3.76
CA GLY A 93 -3.76 -5.69 2.49
C GLY A 93 -4.09 -7.18 2.64
N MET A 94 -4.31 -7.67 3.86
CA MET A 94 -4.64 -9.08 4.11
C MET A 94 -6.09 -9.35 3.74
N VAL A 95 -6.29 -10.19 2.73
CA VAL A 95 -7.58 -10.70 2.29
C VAL A 95 -7.91 -11.95 3.08
N SER A 96 -9.14 -12.04 3.57
CA SER A 96 -9.65 -13.12 4.39
C SER A 96 -11.14 -13.36 4.12
N PHE A 97 -11.66 -14.52 4.51
CA PHE A 97 -13.10 -14.81 4.38
C PHE A 97 -13.90 -14.32 5.59
N LYS A 98 -15.06 -13.71 5.33
CA LYS A 98 -16.07 -13.36 6.35
C LYS A 98 -17.00 -14.54 6.67
N LYS A 99 -17.28 -15.40 5.68
CA LYS A 99 -18.12 -16.61 5.78
C LYS A 99 -17.53 -17.72 4.91
N PHE A 100 -17.91 -18.97 5.18
CA PHE A 100 -17.45 -20.21 4.53
C PHE A 100 -17.04 -20.04 3.06
N SER A 101 -15.84 -20.50 2.71
CA SER A 101 -15.39 -20.65 1.34
C SER A 101 -15.51 -22.10 0.91
N ALA A 102 -16.12 -22.32 -0.26
CA ALA A 102 -15.93 -23.57 -0.98
C ALA A 102 -14.50 -23.59 -1.55
N ALA A 103 -13.91 -24.77 -1.71
CA ALA A 103 -12.66 -24.90 -2.43
C ALA A 103 -12.77 -24.32 -3.84
N GLY A 104 -11.73 -23.63 -4.30
CA GLY A 104 -11.76 -23.02 -5.62
C GLY A 104 -10.49 -22.26 -5.98
N ASP A 105 -10.38 -21.98 -7.27
CA ASP A 105 -9.44 -21.03 -7.83
C ASP A 105 -10.11 -19.66 -7.84
N TYR A 106 -9.45 -18.67 -7.23
CA TYR A 106 -9.92 -17.29 -7.15
C TYR A 106 -8.86 -16.36 -7.72
N ASP A 107 -9.29 -15.38 -8.50
CA ASP A 107 -8.43 -14.33 -9.04
C ASP A 107 -8.77 -13.00 -8.36
N ILE A 108 -7.78 -12.36 -7.74
CA ILE A 108 -7.90 -10.99 -7.25
C ILE A 108 -7.34 -10.05 -8.30
N LEU A 109 -8.19 -9.12 -8.75
CA LEU A 109 -7.84 -8.06 -9.68
C LEU A 109 -7.56 -6.77 -8.90
N THR A 110 -6.52 -6.04 -9.30
CA THR A 110 -6.02 -4.85 -8.59
C THR A 110 -5.69 -3.72 -9.55
#